data_AF-A0A7L2RNU5-F1
#
_entry.id   AF-A0A7L2RNU5-F1
#
_cell.length_a   1.000
_cell.length_b   1.000
_cell.length_c   1.000
_cell.angle_alpha   90.00
_cell.angle_beta   90.00
_cell.angle_gamma   90.00
#
_symmetry.space_group_name_H-M   'P 1'
#
loop_
_entity.id
_entity.type
_entity.pdbx_description
1 polymer ?
#
loop_
_entity_poly.entity_id
_entity_poly.type
_entity_poly.pdbx_seq_one_letter_code
_entity_poly.pdbx_strand_id
1 'polypeptide(L)'
;RPRWVVPVLPKGELEVLLEAAIDLSKKGLDVKSEACQRFFRDGLTISFTKILTDEAVSGWKFEIHRCIINNTHRLVELCVAKLSQDWFPLLELLA
;
A
#
# COMPACT_ATOMS: atom_id res chain seq x y z
N ARG A 1 -8.91 14.31 19.46
CA ARG A 1 -9.47 13.26 18.56
C ARG A 1 -8.45 12.14 18.48
N PRO A 2 -8.84 10.85 18.53
CA PRO A 2 -7.89 9.77 18.32
C PRO A 2 -7.24 9.91 16.93
N ARG A 3 -5.91 9.88 16.89
CA ARG A 3 -5.16 9.93 15.63
C ARG A 3 -5.34 8.57 14.96
N TRP A 4 -5.97 8.52 13.79
CA TRP A 4 -5.98 7.30 12.97
C TRP A 4 -4.54 6.84 12.73
N VAL A 5 -4.25 5.54 12.71
CA VAL A 5 -2.91 5.01 12.48
C VAL A 5 -3.01 3.96 11.37
N VAL A 6 -2.04 3.95 10.46
CA VAL A 6 -1.99 2.95 9.39
C VAL A 6 -1.58 1.60 9.99
N PRO A 7 -2.33 0.51 9.74
CA PRO A 7 -2.04 -0.80 10.33
C PRO A 7 -0.86 -1.49 9.63
N VAL A 8 0.36 -1.07 10.00
CA VAL A 8 1.62 -1.55 9.40
C VAL A 8 2.21 -2.78 10.09
N LEU A 9 1.60 -3.26 11.18
CA LEU A 9 2.14 -4.39 11.94
C LEU A 9 2.10 -5.69 11.13
N PRO A 10 2.92 -6.71 11.49
CA PRO A 10 2.95 -7.97 10.77
C PRO A 10 1.57 -8.63 10.70
N LYS A 11 1.21 -9.10 9.50
CA LYS A 11 -0.12 -9.67 9.18
C LYS A 11 -1.28 -8.69 9.41
N GLY A 12 -0.96 -7.40 9.55
CA GLY A 12 -1.93 -6.32 9.62
C GLY A 12 -2.58 -6.05 8.26
N GLU A 13 -3.58 -5.19 8.27
CA GLU A 13 -4.47 -4.98 7.14
C GLU A 13 -3.73 -4.43 5.91
N LEU A 14 -2.72 -3.56 6.08
CA LEU A 14 -1.96 -3.03 4.95
C LEU A 14 -1.19 -4.15 4.22
N GLU A 15 -0.55 -5.05 4.96
CA GLU A 15 0.20 -6.17 4.40
C GLU A 15 -0.74 -7.12 3.63
N VAL A 16 -1.86 -7.51 4.26
CA VAL A 16 -2.85 -8.41 3.66
C VAL A 16 -3.46 -7.81 2.38
N LEU A 17 -3.79 -6.52 2.39
CA LEU A 17 -4.35 -5.83 1.24
C LEU A 17 -3.33 -5.73 0.09
N LEU A 18 -2.06 -5.44 0.40
CA LEU A 18 -0.99 -5.44 -0.61
C LEU A 18 -0.81 -6.82 -1.24
N GLU A 19 -0.74 -7.88 -0.44
CA GLU A 19 -0.58 -9.25 -0.94
C GLU A 19 -1.75 -9.69 -1.83
N ALA A 20 -2.98 -9.43 -1.39
CA ALA A 20 -4.17 -9.71 -2.18
C ALA A 20 -4.19 -8.89 -3.50
N ALA A 21 -3.82 -7.62 -3.43
CA ALA A 21 -3.82 -6.76 -4.60
C ALA A 21 -2.73 -7.14 -5.63
N ILE A 22 -1.55 -7.56 -5.16
CA ILE A 22 -0.48 -8.11 -6.01
C ILE A 22 -0.96 -9.39 -6.71
N ASP A 23 -1.54 -10.33 -5.96
CA ASP A 23 -2.05 -11.59 -6.52
C ASP A 23 -3.13 -11.36 -7.57
N LEU A 24 -4.10 -10.48 -7.28
CA LEU A 24 -5.14 -10.11 -8.23
C LEU A 24 -4.57 -9.40 -9.47
N SER A 25 -3.59 -8.53 -9.30
CA SER A 25 -2.95 -7.79 -10.41
C SER A 25 -2.19 -8.73 -11.35
N LYS A 26 -1.41 -9.67 -10.79
CA LYS A 26 -0.69 -10.68 -11.57
C LYS A 26 -1.63 -11.60 -12.35
N LYS A 27 -2.84 -11.83 -11.85
CA LYS A 27 -3.90 -12.62 -12.52
C LYS A 27 -4.78 -11.79 -13.46
N GLY A 28 -4.61 -10.46 -13.52
CA GLY A 28 -5.49 -9.56 -14.26
C GLY A 28 -6.94 -9.55 -13.76
N LEU A 29 -7.15 -9.90 -12.49
CA LEU A 29 -8.47 -9.97 -11.86
C LEU A 29 -8.76 -8.74 -10.97
N ASP A 30 -7.76 -7.91 -10.72
CA ASP A 30 -7.88 -6.70 -9.92
C ASP A 30 -8.93 -5.74 -10.49
N VAL A 31 -9.06 -5.65 -11.82
CA VAL A 31 -10.05 -4.80 -12.51
C VAL A 31 -11.50 -5.26 -12.30
N LYS A 32 -11.70 -6.54 -11.93
CA LYS A 32 -13.03 -7.12 -11.66
C LYS A 32 -13.40 -7.05 -10.17
N SER A 33 -12.48 -6.59 -9.33
CA SER A 33 -12.65 -6.53 -7.87
C SER A 33 -12.77 -5.08 -7.42
N GLU A 34 -14.01 -4.62 -7.15
CA GLU A 34 -14.23 -3.26 -6.68
C GLU A 34 -13.47 -2.96 -5.37
N ALA A 35 -13.31 -3.96 -4.50
CA ALA A 35 -12.51 -3.81 -3.29
C ALA A 35 -11.03 -3.53 -3.60
N CYS A 36 -10.45 -4.22 -4.59
CA CYS A 36 -9.08 -3.99 -5.03
C CYS A 36 -8.93 -2.61 -5.70
N GLN A 37 -9.87 -2.26 -6.58
CA GLN A 37 -9.91 -0.96 -7.24
C GLN A 37 -10.02 0.19 -6.25
N ARG A 38 -10.89 0.05 -5.25
CA ARG A 38 -11.03 1.03 -4.16
C ARG A 38 -9.77 1.13 -3.31
N PHE A 39 -9.11 0.00 -3.02
CA PHE A 39 -7.83 0.02 -2.33
C PHE A 39 -6.79 0.81 -3.10
N PHE A 40 -6.69 0.64 -4.43
CA PHE A 40 -5.77 1.44 -5.25
C PHE A 40 -6.06 2.93 -5.23
N ARG A 41 -7.33 3.33 -5.38
CA ARG A 41 -7.72 4.75 -5.44
C ARG A 41 -7.59 5.44 -4.08
N ASP A 42 -8.10 4.81 -3.03
CA ASP A 42 -8.29 5.49 -1.76
C ASP A 42 -7.25 5.04 -0.73
N GLY A 43 -7.03 3.72 -0.64
CA GLY A 43 -6.32 3.09 0.47
C GLY A 43 -4.81 3.09 0.33
N LEU A 44 -4.29 2.95 -0.89
CA LEU A 44 -2.87 2.79 -1.16
C LEU A 44 -2.14 4.12 -0.93
N THR A 45 -2.55 5.16 -1.66
CA THR A 45 -1.95 6.50 -1.56
C THR A 45 -2.07 7.06 -0.15
N ILE A 46 -3.26 7.04 0.47
CA ILE A 46 -3.43 7.59 1.82
C ILE A 46 -2.54 6.88 2.87
N SER A 47 -2.36 5.57 2.73
CA SER A 47 -1.55 4.78 3.65
C SER A 47 -0.08 5.16 3.53
N PHE A 48 0.46 5.19 2.31
CA PHE A 48 1.88 5.49 2.10
C PHE A 48 2.21 6.96 2.32
N THR A 49 1.36 7.90 1.88
CA THR A 49 1.54 9.33 2.24
C THR A 49 1.64 9.46 3.75
N LYS A 50 0.71 8.87 4.51
CA LYS A 50 0.74 8.99 5.96
C LYS A 50 1.95 8.34 6.61
N ILE A 51 2.35 7.14 6.18
CA ILE A 51 3.55 6.47 6.71
C ILE A 51 4.81 7.28 6.44
N LEU A 52 4.91 7.94 5.28
CA LEU A 52 6.11 8.65 4.85
C LEU A 52 6.18 10.08 5.36
N THR A 53 5.05 10.73 5.66
CA THR A 53 5.02 12.15 6.05
C THR A 53 4.66 12.40 7.52
N ASP A 54 4.09 11.43 8.24
CA ASP A 54 3.73 11.63 9.66
C ASP A 54 5.00 11.64 10.53
N GLU A 55 5.31 12.79 11.12
CA GLU A 55 6.48 12.99 11.99
C GLU A 55 6.57 11.97 13.12
N ALA A 56 5.42 11.46 13.60
CA ALA A 56 5.39 10.47 14.67
C ALA A 56 6.08 9.15 14.28
N VAL A 57 6.16 8.84 12.98
CA VAL A 57 6.80 7.62 12.47
C VAL A 57 8.27 7.59 12.82
N SER A 58 8.96 8.74 12.86
CA SER A 58 10.37 8.82 13.25
C SER A 58 10.65 8.35 14.68
N GLY A 59 9.65 8.40 15.55
CA GLY A 59 9.73 7.96 16.94
C GLY A 59 9.27 6.52 17.17
N TRP A 60 8.92 5.78 16.12
CA TRP A 60 8.45 4.41 16.24
C TRP A 60 9.60 3.42 16.48
N LYS A 61 9.24 2.26 17.02
CA LYS A 61 10.23 1.21 17.28
C LYS A 61 10.81 0.68 15.97
N PHE A 62 12.07 0.27 16.00
CA PHE A 62 12.78 -0.26 14.83
C PHE A 62 12.04 -1.44 14.16
N GLU A 63 11.39 -2.29 14.94
CA GLU A 63 10.59 -3.40 14.41
C GLU A 63 9.43 -2.92 13.54
N ILE A 64 8.84 -1.76 13.85
CA ILE A 64 7.76 -1.15 13.07
C ILE A 64 8.32 -0.60 11.75
N HIS A 65 9.50 0.04 11.78
CA HIS A 65 10.20 0.48 10.57
C HIS A 65 10.49 -0.69 9.63
N ARG A 66 10.88 -1.87 10.16
CA ARG A 66 11.06 -3.08 9.36
C ARG A 66 9.77 -3.49 8.65
N CYS A 67 8.63 -3.38 9.32
CA CYS A 67 7.33 -3.68 8.70
C CYS A 67 6.97 -2.67 7.61
N ILE A 68 7.25 -1.38 7.82
CA ILE A 68 7.10 -0.32 6.80
C ILE A 68 7.93 -0.62 5.56
N ILE A 69 9.21 -0.98 5.73
CA ILE A 69 10.10 -1.35 4.61
C ILE A 69 9.55 -2.56 3.86
N ASN A 70 9.09 -3.59 4.58
CA ASN A 70 8.48 -4.77 3.96
C ASN A 70 7.20 -4.46 3.17
N ASN A 71 6.38 -3.54 3.65
CA ASN A 71 5.21 -3.05 2.90
C ASN A 71 5.62 -2.20 1.70
N THR A 72 6.71 -1.43 1.80
CA THR A 72 7.27 -0.66 0.68
C THR A 72 7.78 -1.56 -0.44
N HIS A 73 8.45 -2.68 -0.11
CA HIS A 73 8.83 -3.69 -1.11
C HIS A 73 7.61 -4.25 -1.85
N ARG A 74 6.53 -4.56 -1.13
CA ARG A 74 5.26 -5.02 -1.73
C ARG A 74 4.63 -3.94 -2.61
N LEU A 75 4.68 -2.67 -2.21
CA LEU A 75 4.23 -1.57 -3.05
C LEU A 75 5.00 -1.54 -4.38
N VAL A 76 6.33 -1.65 -4.33
CA VAL A 76 7.16 -1.69 -5.54
C VAL A 76 6.80 -2.89 -6.41
N GLU A 77 6.59 -4.07 -5.82
CA GLU A 77 6.15 -5.26 -6.54
C GLU A 77 4.79 -5.06 -7.23
N LEU A 78 3.83 -4.45 -6.54
CA LEU A 78 2.53 -4.09 -7.11
C LEU A 78 2.67 -3.13 -8.30
N CYS A 79 3.50 -2.08 -8.14
CA CYS A 79 3.78 -1.14 -9.22
C CYS A 79 4.35 -1.88 -10.44
N VAL A 80 5.33 -2.76 -10.25
CA VAL A 80 5.93 -3.58 -11.31
C VAL A 80 4.88 -4.47 -11.98
N ALA A 81 4.01 -5.14 -11.22
CA ALA A 81 2.95 -5.98 -11.76
C ALA A 81 1.94 -5.20 -12.64
N LYS A 82 1.83 -3.90 -12.43
CA LYS A 82 0.91 -3.01 -13.14
C LYS A 82 1.59 -2.14 -14.20
N LEU A 83 2.93 -2.17 -14.33
CA LEU A 83 3.70 -1.33 -15.26
C LEU A 83 3.25 -1.46 -16.73
N SER A 84 2.85 -2.65 -17.15
CA SER A 84 2.41 -2.91 -18.53
C SER A 84 0.96 -2.52 -18.79
N GLN A 85 0.26 -1.97 -17.80
CA GLN A 85 -1.13 -1.54 -17.88
C GLN A 85 -1.14 -0.01 -17.73
N ASP A 86 -1.90 0.70 -18.57
CA ASP A 86 -2.07 2.16 -18.46
C ASP A 86 -2.87 2.49 -17.19
N TRP A 87 -2.22 2.42 -16.04
CA TRP A 87 -2.85 2.42 -14.72
C TRP A 87 -2.59 3.72 -13.97
N PHE A 88 -3.38 4.74 -14.31
CA PHE A 88 -3.29 6.10 -13.78
C PHE A 88 -3.26 6.24 -12.25
N PRO A 89 -3.97 5.42 -11.44
CA PRO A 89 -3.91 5.54 -9.97
C PRO A 89 -2.52 5.31 -9.37
N LEU A 90 -1.66 4.53 -10.04
CA LEU A 90 -0.28 4.30 -9.56
C LEU A 90 0.67 5.44 -9.96
N LEU A 91 0.34 6.21 -11.00
CA LEU A 91 1.08 7.42 -11.36
C LEU A 91 0.93 8.52 -10.31
N GLU A 92 -0.22 8.59 -9.62
CA GLU A 92 -0.44 9.52 -8.51
C GLU A 92 0.47 9.26 -7.30
N LEU A 93 1.05 8.06 -7.17
CA LEU A 93 2.07 7.80 -6.13
C LEU A 93 3.40 8.50 -6.40
N LEU A 94 3.65 8.99 -7.63
CA LEU A 94 4.87 9.65 -8.05
C LEU A 94 4.75 11.19 -8.10
N ALA A 95 3.57 11.73 -7.85
CA ALA A 95 3.25 13.16 -7.89
C ALA A 95 3.32 13.81 -6.50
#